data_AF-H0YBI2-F1
#
_entry.id   AF-H0YBI2-F1
#
_cell.length_a   1.000
_cell.length_b   1.000
_cell.length_c   1.000
_cell.angle_alpha   90.00
_cell.angle_beta   90.00
_cell.angle_gamma   90.00
#
_symmetry.space_group_name_H-M   'P 1'
#
loop_
_entity.id
_entity.type
_entity.pdbx_description
1 polymer ?
#
loop_
_entity_poly.entity_id
_entity_poly.type
_entity_poly.pdbx_seq_one_letter_code
_entity_poly.pdbx_strand_id
1 'polypeptide(L)'
;EELQSILPSTGINLLDEEFQKIVTDTSRNENGMVELDDFVNALAKERSFPECNALPGVIKAIDKIKDKNVDYEDLNTCLQNFGIYLSKPEFKKITELTEAGETKKVNFKEFIDTMMSNTECFSEKLVLPDAIETLDDLRKETMSVSDLWNTLSSLNSNLKKDEFLAALELVTVDDNMEVDLKDFLMKMKESPHFQKSKGK
;
A
#
# COMPACT_ATOMS: atom_id res chain seq x y z
N GLU A 1 -3.24 12.91 26.08
CA GLU A 1 -4.56 13.44 25.68
C GLU A 1 -4.63 13.71 24.17
N GLU A 2 -3.67 14.41 23.57
CA GLU A 2 -3.67 14.68 22.11
C GLU A 2 -3.66 13.42 21.24
N LEU A 3 -2.87 12.40 21.57
CA LEU A 3 -2.86 11.14 20.81
C LEU A 3 -4.23 10.45 20.77
N GLN A 4 -4.96 10.47 21.89
CA GLN A 4 -6.26 9.80 22.00
C GLN A 4 -7.34 10.48 21.15
N SER A 5 -7.20 11.79 20.90
CA SER A 5 -8.12 12.53 20.03
C SER A 5 -7.75 12.47 18.54
N ILE A 6 -6.46 12.34 18.19
CA ILE A 6 -6.05 12.28 16.78
C ILE A 6 -6.21 10.89 16.15
N LEU A 7 -6.02 9.80 16.92
CA LEU A 7 -6.00 8.44 16.37
C LEU A 7 -7.31 8.04 15.64
N PRO A 8 -8.51 8.41 16.11
CA PRO A 8 -9.74 8.17 15.35
C PRO A 8 -9.75 8.87 13.97
N SER A 9 -9.12 10.05 13.86
CA SER A 9 -9.03 10.78 12.59
C SER A 9 -8.10 10.11 11.58
N THR A 10 -7.13 9.32 12.06
CA THR A 10 -6.25 8.48 11.22
C THR A 10 -6.83 7.08 10.96
N GLY A 11 -8.07 6.83 11.38
CA GLY A 11 -8.74 5.54 11.24
C GLY A 11 -8.35 4.50 12.30
N ILE A 12 -7.57 4.89 13.30
CA ILE A 12 -7.11 4.02 14.39
C ILE A 12 -8.04 4.21 15.60
N ASN A 13 -9.00 3.29 15.76
CA ASN A 13 -9.84 3.23 16.95
C ASN A 13 -9.22 2.27 17.97
N LEU A 14 -8.78 2.78 19.12
CA LEU A 14 -8.28 1.99 20.26
C LEU A 14 -9.31 1.97 21.38
N LEU A 15 -9.43 0.84 22.07
CA LEU A 15 -10.08 0.81 23.38
C LEU A 15 -9.21 1.56 24.39
N ASP A 16 -9.82 2.14 25.42
CA ASP A 16 -9.07 2.87 26.46
C ASP A 16 -8.00 1.99 27.10
N GLU A 17 -8.29 0.70 27.32
CA GLU A 17 -7.33 -0.27 27.87
C GLU A 17 -6.14 -0.51 26.93
N GLU A 18 -6.38 -0.61 25.62
CA GLU A 18 -5.31 -0.75 24.61
C GLU A 18 -4.43 0.51 24.57
N PHE A 19 -5.07 1.69 24.55
CA PHE A 19 -4.37 2.97 24.52
C PHE A 19 -3.49 3.15 25.77
N GLN A 20 -4.03 2.87 26.96
CA GLN A 20 -3.27 2.95 28.20
C GLN A 20 -2.10 1.98 28.24
N LYS A 21 -2.28 0.76 27.71
CA LYS A 21 -1.18 -0.21 27.60
C LYS A 21 -0.07 0.29 26.69
N ILE A 22 -0.41 0.76 25.49
CA ILE A 22 0.56 1.31 24.53
C ILE A 22 1.32 2.51 25.13
N VAL A 23 0.60 3.44 25.77
CA VAL A 23 1.22 4.62 26.42
C VAL A 23 2.14 4.20 27.56
N THR A 24 1.82 3.15 28.30
CA THR A 24 2.66 2.63 29.40
C THR A 24 3.93 1.95 28.88
N ASP A 25 3.83 1.25 27.74
CA ASP A 25 4.96 0.57 27.10
C ASP A 25 5.86 1.53 26.30
N THR A 26 5.42 2.78 26.12
CA THR A 26 6.15 3.83 25.40
C THR A 26 6.98 4.68 26.37
N SER A 27 8.25 4.95 26.05
CA SER A 27 9.10 5.80 26.88
C SER A 27 8.62 7.26 26.82
N ARG A 28 8.61 7.94 27.97
CA ARG A 28 8.32 9.38 28.07
C ARG A 28 9.59 10.17 28.27
N ASN A 29 9.72 11.27 27.55
CA ASN A 29 10.79 12.22 27.79
C ASN A 29 10.57 13.02 29.08
N GLU A 30 11.55 13.85 29.44
CA GLU A 30 11.55 14.69 30.64
C GLU A 30 10.35 15.66 30.73
N ASN A 31 9.76 16.03 29.60
CA ASN A 31 8.57 16.89 29.52
C ASN A 31 7.27 16.09 29.59
N GLY A 32 7.35 14.78 29.75
CA GLY A 32 6.21 13.89 29.79
C GLY A 32 5.55 13.63 28.45
N MET A 33 6.21 13.97 27.34
CA MET A 33 5.74 13.65 25.99
C MET A 33 6.28 12.29 25.57
N VAL A 34 5.50 11.59 24.75
CA VAL A 34 5.93 10.36 24.07
C VAL A 34 6.50 10.71 22.71
N GLU A 35 7.57 10.03 22.30
CA GLU A 35 8.09 10.13 20.94
C GLU A 35 7.16 9.37 19.98
N LEU A 36 6.84 9.98 18.84
CA LEU A 36 5.85 9.42 17.90
C LEU A 36 6.29 8.05 17.37
N ASP A 37 7.57 7.89 17.03
CA ASP A 37 8.13 6.63 16.53
C ASP A 37 8.04 5.52 17.59
N ASP A 38 8.35 5.82 18.85
CA ASP A 38 8.21 4.87 19.96
C ASP A 38 6.75 4.47 20.15
N PHE A 39 5.83 5.43 20.09
CA PHE A 39 4.39 5.17 20.22
C PHE A 39 3.86 4.30 19.09
N VAL A 40 4.24 4.59 17.83
CA VAL A 40 3.84 3.81 16.66
C VAL A 40 4.40 2.38 16.74
N ASN A 41 5.64 2.22 17.20
CA ASN A 41 6.25 0.91 17.41
C ASN A 41 5.56 0.11 18.52
N ALA A 42 5.18 0.76 19.63
CA ALA A 42 4.43 0.12 20.71
C ALA A 42 3.01 -0.27 20.25
N LEU A 43 2.33 0.62 19.53
CA LEU A 43 1.03 0.36 18.92
C LEU A 43 1.09 -0.83 17.95
N ALA A 44 2.14 -0.91 17.12
CA ALA A 44 2.30 -2.01 16.17
C ALA A 44 2.53 -3.36 16.83
N LYS A 45 3.27 -3.38 17.95
CA LYS A 45 3.44 -4.58 18.78
C LYS A 45 2.13 -5.01 19.44
N GLU A 46 1.37 -4.06 19.99
CA GLU A 46 0.12 -4.35 20.71
C GLU A 46 -0.98 -4.88 19.79
N ARG A 47 -1.16 -4.24 18.63
CA ARG A 47 -2.16 -4.65 17.64
C ARG A 47 -1.72 -5.86 16.82
N SER A 48 -0.46 -6.31 16.96
CA SER A 48 0.16 -7.32 16.10
C SER A 48 -0.19 -7.08 14.65
N PHE A 49 0.01 -5.84 14.17
CA PHE A 49 -0.24 -5.57 12.76
C PHE A 49 0.58 -6.55 11.93
N PRO A 50 -0.02 -7.25 10.96
CA PRO A 50 0.75 -8.04 10.02
C PRO A 50 1.87 -7.14 9.48
N GLU A 51 3.11 -7.64 9.46
CA GLU A 51 4.20 -6.98 8.75
C GLU A 51 3.67 -6.51 7.39
N CYS A 52 3.97 -5.26 7.01
CA CYS A 52 3.42 -4.59 5.83
C CYS A 52 3.83 -5.32 4.54
N ASN A 53 3.15 -6.42 4.25
CA ASN A 53 3.27 -7.18 3.02
C ASN A 53 2.25 -6.56 2.05
N ALA A 54 2.56 -5.35 1.58
CA ALA A 54 1.69 -4.60 0.67
C ALA A 54 1.57 -5.29 -0.70
N LEU A 55 2.57 -6.08 -1.12
CA LEU A 55 2.61 -6.70 -2.46
C LEU A 55 1.39 -7.60 -2.78
N PRO A 56 0.95 -8.54 -1.93
CA PRO A 56 -0.29 -9.28 -2.16
C PRO A 56 -1.54 -8.38 -2.33
N GLY A 57 -1.59 -7.23 -1.65
CA GLY A 57 -2.63 -6.22 -1.82
C GLY A 57 -2.53 -5.54 -3.18
N VAL A 58 -1.35 -5.00 -3.49
CA VAL A 58 -1.03 -4.33 -4.75
C VAL A 58 -1.33 -5.24 -5.96
N ILE A 59 -0.94 -6.51 -5.92
CA ILE A 59 -1.24 -7.48 -6.99
C ILE A 59 -2.76 -7.64 -7.21
N LYS A 60 -3.56 -7.67 -6.13
CA LYS A 60 -5.03 -7.71 -6.26
C LYS A 60 -5.61 -6.41 -6.79
N ALA A 61 -5.06 -5.26 -6.40
CA ALA A 61 -5.48 -3.96 -6.94
C ALA A 61 -5.20 -3.89 -8.44
N ILE A 62 -4.01 -4.33 -8.84
CA ILE A 62 -3.60 -4.44 -10.24
C ILE A 62 -4.58 -5.29 -11.04
N ASP A 63 -5.05 -6.44 -10.53
CA ASP A 63 -6.07 -7.26 -11.20
C ASP A 63 -7.41 -6.53 -11.43
N LYS A 64 -7.76 -5.59 -10.55
CA LYS A 64 -8.99 -4.79 -10.61
C LYS A 64 -8.86 -3.55 -11.50
N ILE A 65 -7.66 -2.98 -11.60
CA ILE A 65 -7.38 -1.85 -12.50
C ILE A 65 -7.21 -2.39 -13.92
N LYS A 66 -8.09 -2.00 -14.83
CA LYS A 66 -8.06 -2.37 -16.25
C LYS A 66 -8.18 -1.12 -17.09
N ASP A 67 -7.25 -0.94 -18.04
CA ASP A 67 -7.22 0.23 -18.92
C ASP A 67 -7.32 1.55 -18.13
N LYS A 68 -6.53 1.66 -17.04
CA LYS A 68 -6.50 2.80 -16.10
C LYS A 68 -7.78 3.02 -15.28
N ASN A 69 -8.76 2.14 -15.40
CA ASN A 69 -10.05 2.27 -14.72
C ASN A 69 -10.26 1.16 -13.69
N VAL A 70 -11.03 1.47 -12.65
CA VAL A 70 -11.53 0.52 -11.66
C VAL A 70 -13.05 0.63 -11.57
N ASP A 71 -13.76 -0.46 -11.33
CA ASP A 71 -15.19 -0.39 -11.07
C ASP A 71 -15.42 0.38 -9.75
N TYR A 72 -16.41 1.27 -9.71
CA TYR A 72 -16.63 2.17 -8.55
C TYR A 72 -16.80 1.40 -7.23
N GLU A 73 -17.48 0.26 -7.25
CA GLU A 73 -17.68 -0.59 -6.07
C GLU A 73 -16.36 -1.17 -5.52
N ASP A 74 -15.36 -1.31 -6.39
CA ASP A 74 -14.05 -1.84 -6.06
C ASP A 74 -13.04 -0.75 -5.69
N LEU A 75 -13.36 0.53 -5.94
CA LEU A 75 -12.44 1.67 -5.78
C LEU A 75 -11.86 1.74 -4.36
N ASN A 76 -12.71 1.71 -3.33
CA ASN A 76 -12.24 1.80 -1.94
C ASN A 76 -11.35 0.61 -1.56
N THR A 77 -11.71 -0.61 -1.97
CA THR A 77 -10.86 -1.79 -1.75
C THR A 77 -9.54 -1.69 -2.53
N CYS A 78 -9.57 -1.09 -3.72
CA CYS A 78 -8.38 -0.85 -4.53
C CYS A 78 -7.42 0.11 -3.82
N LEU A 79 -7.93 1.24 -3.27
CA LEU A 79 -7.14 2.17 -2.45
C LEU A 79 -6.51 1.47 -1.24
N GLN A 80 -7.29 0.70 -0.49
CA GLN A 80 -6.82 -0.02 0.70
C GLN A 80 -5.75 -1.06 0.36
N ASN A 81 -5.85 -1.70 -0.81
CA ASN A 81 -4.84 -2.62 -1.31
C ASN A 81 -3.49 -1.92 -1.63
N PHE A 82 -3.51 -0.61 -1.89
CA PHE A 82 -2.32 0.25 -1.97
C PHE A 82 -1.93 0.86 -0.61
N GLY A 83 -2.58 0.46 0.48
CA GLY A 83 -2.35 1.03 1.81
C GLY A 83 -2.97 2.41 2.02
N ILE A 84 -3.83 2.87 1.12
CA ILE A 84 -4.50 4.17 1.19
C ILE A 84 -5.84 3.99 1.91
N TYR A 85 -6.00 4.68 3.04
CA TYR A 85 -7.22 4.67 3.83
C TYR A 85 -7.78 6.10 3.90
N LEU A 86 -8.93 6.31 3.28
CA LEU A 86 -9.68 7.57 3.38
C LEU A 86 -10.79 7.41 4.40
N SER A 87 -11.01 8.45 5.21
CA SER A 87 -12.22 8.51 6.03
C SER A 87 -13.46 8.61 5.12
N LYS A 88 -14.63 8.22 5.64
CA LYS A 88 -15.91 8.34 4.91
C LYS A 88 -16.14 9.75 4.33
N PRO A 89 -15.95 10.86 5.07
CA PRO A 89 -16.14 12.20 4.52
C PRO A 89 -15.11 12.55 3.45
N GLU A 90 -13.85 12.14 3.60
CA GLU A 90 -12.81 12.38 2.57
C GLU A 90 -13.12 11.60 1.29
N PHE A 91 -13.41 10.30 1.40
CA PHE A 91 -13.77 9.46 0.26
C PHE A 91 -14.97 10.04 -0.49
N LYS A 92 -16.00 10.47 0.24
CA LYS A 92 -17.18 11.13 -0.34
C LYS A 92 -16.80 12.43 -1.07
N LYS A 93 -16.00 13.30 -0.43
CA LYS A 93 -15.54 14.56 -1.04
C LYS A 93 -14.79 14.30 -2.35
N ILE A 94 -13.84 13.37 -2.37
CA ILE A 94 -13.08 13.07 -3.59
C ILE A 94 -13.97 12.44 -4.65
N THR A 95 -14.91 11.57 -4.26
CA THR A 95 -15.90 10.98 -5.16
C THR A 95 -16.78 12.04 -5.83
N GLU A 96 -17.20 13.07 -5.09
CA GLU A 96 -17.98 14.19 -5.63
C GLU A 96 -17.14 15.07 -6.58
N LEU A 97 -15.86 15.33 -6.24
CA LEU A 97 -14.95 16.13 -7.08
C LEU A 97 -14.58 15.45 -8.41
N THR A 98 -14.59 14.12 -8.43
CA THR A 98 -14.20 13.31 -9.61
C THR A 98 -15.40 12.77 -10.36
N GLU A 99 -16.63 13.06 -9.90
CA GLU A 99 -17.87 12.47 -10.41
C GLU A 99 -17.86 10.92 -10.38
N ALA A 100 -16.96 10.31 -9.58
CA ALA A 100 -16.72 8.87 -9.59
C ALA A 100 -17.97 8.06 -9.23
N GLY A 101 -18.84 8.60 -8.36
CA GLY A 101 -20.09 7.95 -7.94
C GLY A 101 -21.18 7.92 -9.01
N GLU A 102 -21.04 8.71 -10.08
CA GLU A 102 -21.98 8.76 -11.21
C GLU A 102 -21.54 7.85 -12.36
N THR A 103 -20.28 7.40 -12.32
CA THR A 103 -19.70 6.50 -13.32
C THR A 103 -19.67 5.07 -12.82
N LYS A 104 -19.81 4.09 -13.74
CA LYS A 104 -19.58 2.68 -13.40
C LYS A 104 -18.10 2.36 -13.25
N LYS A 105 -17.25 3.11 -13.96
CA LYS A 105 -15.80 2.94 -14.02
C LYS A 105 -15.14 4.28 -13.74
N VAL A 106 -14.25 4.25 -12.76
CA VAL A 106 -13.52 5.41 -12.27
C VAL A 106 -12.11 5.35 -12.81
N ASN A 107 -11.62 6.46 -13.37
CA ASN A 107 -10.22 6.60 -13.72
C ASN A 107 -9.41 6.65 -12.41
N PHE A 108 -8.63 5.60 -12.15
CA PHE A 108 -7.95 5.44 -10.86
C PHE A 108 -6.88 6.51 -10.65
N LYS A 109 -6.16 6.91 -11.72
CA LYS A 109 -5.14 7.96 -11.65
C LYS A 109 -5.77 9.30 -11.31
N GLU A 110 -6.81 9.70 -12.03
CA GLU A 110 -7.51 10.98 -11.80
C GLU A 110 -8.09 11.06 -10.38
N PHE A 111 -8.61 9.94 -9.87
CA PHE A 111 -9.09 9.86 -8.49
C PHE A 111 -7.98 10.10 -7.47
N ILE A 112 -6.82 9.47 -7.66
CA ILE A 112 -5.65 9.65 -6.79
C ILE A 112 -5.10 11.08 -6.90
N ASP A 113 -4.97 11.63 -8.10
CA ASP A 113 -4.46 13.00 -8.32
C ASP A 113 -5.38 14.04 -7.63
N THR A 114 -6.69 13.84 -7.74
CA THR A 114 -7.68 14.68 -7.07
C THR A 114 -7.63 14.52 -5.55
N MET A 115 -7.48 13.30 -5.05
CA MET A 115 -7.27 13.02 -3.63
C MET A 115 -6.05 13.78 -3.11
N MET A 116 -4.88 13.57 -3.73
CA MET A 116 -3.62 14.20 -3.34
C MET A 116 -3.69 15.74 -3.34
N SER A 117 -4.50 16.31 -4.23
CA SER A 117 -4.69 17.77 -4.32
C SER A 117 -5.69 18.33 -3.31
N ASN A 118 -6.50 17.50 -2.64
CA ASN A 118 -7.66 17.93 -1.85
C ASN A 118 -7.74 17.34 -0.43
N THR A 119 -6.81 16.47 -0.04
CA THR A 119 -6.67 15.94 1.32
C THR A 119 -5.40 16.48 1.98
N GLU A 120 -5.50 17.00 3.20
CA GLU A 120 -4.36 17.54 3.97
C GLU A 120 -3.41 16.44 4.50
N CYS A 121 -3.83 15.18 4.44
CA CYS A 121 -3.12 14.05 5.05
C CYS A 121 -1.78 13.67 4.39
N PHE A 122 -1.42 14.27 3.26
CA PHE A 122 -0.16 13.96 2.57
C PHE A 122 0.49 15.22 1.98
N SER A 123 1.08 16.05 2.86
CA SER A 123 1.94 17.17 2.44
C SER A 123 3.38 16.73 2.13
N GLU A 124 3.75 15.49 2.44
CA GLU A 124 4.99 14.92 1.92
C GLU A 124 4.70 14.25 0.60
N LYS A 125 5.52 14.62 -0.38
CA LYS A 125 5.63 14.12 -1.75
C LYS A 125 5.61 12.59 -1.77
N LEU A 126 4.42 11.99 -1.66
CA LEU A 126 4.23 10.58 -1.84
C LEU A 126 4.61 10.26 -3.27
N VAL A 127 5.52 9.30 -3.40
CA VAL A 127 5.93 8.69 -4.66
C VAL A 127 4.77 7.84 -5.23
N LEU A 128 3.51 8.03 -4.81
CA LEU A 128 2.37 7.19 -5.22
C LEU A 128 1.89 7.46 -6.64
N PRO A 129 1.74 8.71 -7.13
CA PRO A 129 1.47 8.97 -8.54
C PRO A 129 2.60 8.42 -9.42
N ASP A 130 3.85 8.65 -8.99
CA ASP A 130 5.04 8.09 -9.64
C ASP A 130 5.03 6.55 -9.60
N ALA A 131 4.64 5.92 -8.48
CA ALA A 131 4.58 4.47 -8.34
C ALA A 131 3.41 3.87 -9.12
N ILE A 132 2.28 4.57 -9.28
CA ILE A 132 1.14 4.11 -10.09
C ILE A 132 1.46 4.25 -11.59
N GLU A 133 2.12 5.34 -11.99
CA GLU A 133 2.63 5.53 -13.35
C GLU A 133 3.71 4.49 -13.66
N THR A 134 4.65 4.29 -12.74
CA THR A 134 5.63 3.18 -12.79
C THR A 134 4.90 1.84 -12.89
N LEU A 135 3.89 1.53 -12.06
CA LEU A 135 3.18 0.25 -12.10
C LEU A 135 2.31 0.04 -13.36
N ASP A 136 1.72 1.10 -13.93
CA ASP A 136 0.94 1.02 -15.18
C ASP A 136 1.84 0.93 -16.43
N ASP A 137 3.04 1.52 -16.38
CA ASP A 137 4.07 1.40 -17.42
C ASP A 137 4.81 0.05 -17.32
N LEU A 138 5.08 -0.41 -16.10
CA LEU A 138 5.59 -1.74 -15.76
C LEU A 138 4.71 -2.88 -16.26
N ARG A 139 3.41 -2.65 -16.40
CA ARG A 139 2.47 -3.62 -16.97
C ARG A 139 2.58 -3.75 -18.50
N LYS A 140 3.24 -2.80 -19.15
CA LYS A 140 3.39 -2.69 -20.60
C LYS A 140 4.85 -2.88 -21.06
N GLU A 141 5.82 -2.85 -20.15
CA GLU A 141 7.26 -2.93 -20.46
C GLU A 141 7.98 -4.13 -19.85
N THR A 142 9.05 -4.52 -20.52
CA THR A 142 10.12 -5.36 -19.98
C THR A 142 11.04 -4.51 -19.11
N MET A 143 11.56 -5.06 -18.02
CA MET A 143 12.49 -4.35 -17.12
C MET A 143 13.72 -5.20 -16.86
N SER A 144 14.88 -4.55 -16.70
CA SER A 144 16.09 -5.25 -16.29
C SER A 144 15.88 -5.97 -14.96
N VAL A 145 16.45 -7.16 -14.82
CA VAL A 145 16.38 -7.93 -13.56
C VAL A 145 16.81 -7.12 -12.33
N SER A 146 17.80 -6.23 -12.51
CA SER A 146 18.32 -5.38 -11.44
C SER A 146 17.31 -4.32 -11.00
N ASP A 147 16.70 -3.62 -11.96
CA ASP A 147 15.72 -2.56 -11.67
C ASP A 147 14.44 -3.16 -11.11
N LEU A 148 14.06 -4.34 -11.58
CA LEU A 148 12.92 -5.09 -11.05
C LEU A 148 13.15 -5.49 -9.58
N TRP A 149 14.35 -5.98 -9.23
CA TRP A 149 14.71 -6.27 -7.84
C TRP A 149 14.65 -5.02 -6.95
N ASN A 150 15.26 -3.92 -7.39
CA ASN A 150 15.30 -2.67 -6.62
C ASN A 150 13.90 -2.11 -6.39
N THR A 151 13.06 -2.12 -7.43
CA THR A 151 11.67 -1.65 -7.34
C THR A 151 10.88 -2.50 -6.36
N LEU A 152 10.88 -3.82 -6.52
CA LEU A 152 10.08 -4.71 -5.67
C LEU A 152 10.59 -4.79 -4.22
N SER A 153 11.90 -4.71 -4.00
CA SER A 153 12.48 -4.67 -2.64
C SER A 153 12.20 -3.34 -1.93
N SER A 154 12.08 -2.23 -2.67
CA SER A 154 11.64 -0.95 -2.10
C SER A 154 10.15 -0.97 -1.72
N LEU A 155 9.32 -1.70 -2.48
CA LEU A 155 7.88 -1.85 -2.22
C LEU A 155 7.57 -2.90 -1.14
N ASN A 156 8.46 -3.87 -0.93
CA ASN A 156 8.34 -4.87 0.12
C ASN A 156 9.71 -5.22 0.70
N SER A 157 10.00 -4.68 1.88
CA SER A 157 11.23 -4.96 2.62
C SER A 157 11.38 -6.43 3.03
N ASN A 158 10.29 -7.21 3.04
CA ASN A 158 10.30 -8.65 3.33
C ASN A 158 10.46 -9.54 2.10
N LEU A 159 10.60 -8.96 0.90
CA LEU A 159 10.84 -9.73 -0.31
C LEU A 159 12.18 -10.47 -0.19
N LYS A 160 12.13 -11.81 -0.21
CA LYS A 160 13.35 -12.61 -0.12
C LYS A 160 13.96 -12.82 -1.50
N LYS A 161 15.28 -12.79 -1.54
CA LYS A 161 16.06 -12.95 -2.78
C LYS A 161 15.86 -14.31 -3.44
N ASP A 162 15.74 -15.38 -2.65
CA ASP A 162 15.45 -16.72 -3.14
C ASP A 162 14.06 -16.84 -3.77
N GLU A 163 13.05 -16.20 -3.18
CA GLU A 163 11.69 -16.16 -3.74
C GLU A 163 11.65 -15.39 -5.07
N PHE A 164 12.38 -14.28 -5.15
CA PHE A 164 12.55 -13.51 -6.38
C PHE A 164 13.27 -14.30 -7.48
N LEU A 165 14.38 -14.97 -7.15
CA LEU A 165 15.13 -15.80 -8.10
C LEU A 165 14.30 -17.01 -8.57
N ALA A 166 13.52 -17.64 -7.68
CA ALA A 166 12.63 -18.73 -8.06
C ALA A 166 11.54 -18.28 -9.05
N ALA A 167 11.01 -17.07 -8.90
CA ALA A 167 10.07 -16.51 -9.88
C ALA A 167 10.78 -16.16 -11.21
N LEU A 168 12.04 -15.74 -11.17
CA LEU A 168 12.84 -15.43 -12.37
C LEU A 168 13.10 -16.67 -13.21
N GLU A 169 13.33 -17.83 -12.59
CA GLU A 169 13.51 -19.11 -13.29
C GLU A 169 12.25 -19.56 -14.05
N LEU A 170 11.08 -19.01 -13.71
CA LEU A 170 9.79 -19.37 -14.29
C LEU A 170 9.35 -18.45 -15.44
N VAL A 171 10.11 -17.39 -15.70
CA VAL A 171 9.83 -16.43 -16.77
C VAL A 171 10.96 -16.39 -17.79
N THR A 172 10.63 -15.90 -18.98
CA THR A 172 11.65 -15.71 -20.02
C THR A 172 12.41 -14.42 -19.74
N VAL A 173 13.72 -14.54 -19.63
CA VAL A 173 14.66 -13.40 -19.63
C VAL A 173 15.21 -13.29 -21.04
N ASP A 174 15.13 -12.11 -21.64
CA ASP A 174 15.65 -11.90 -22.99
C ASP A 174 17.18 -11.69 -23.00
N ASP A 175 17.75 -11.51 -24.20
CA ASP A 175 19.18 -11.30 -24.39
C ASP A 175 19.70 -10.00 -23.73
N ASN A 176 18.80 -9.06 -23.40
CA ASN A 176 19.12 -7.79 -22.73
C ASN A 176 19.00 -7.89 -21.20
N MET A 177 18.78 -9.09 -20.65
CA MET A 177 18.47 -9.31 -19.22
C MET A 177 17.19 -8.60 -18.76
N GLU A 178 16.24 -8.42 -19.67
CA GLU A 178 14.94 -7.86 -19.36
C GLU A 178 13.89 -8.94 -19.19
N VAL A 179 12.88 -8.64 -18.37
CA VAL A 179 11.82 -9.56 -17.97
C VAL A 179 10.48 -8.87 -18.18
N ASP A 180 9.53 -9.59 -18.79
CA ASP A 180 8.14 -9.17 -18.81
C ASP A 180 7.59 -9.16 -17.39
N LEU A 181 7.28 -7.96 -16.89
CA LEU A 181 6.88 -7.81 -15.50
C LEU A 181 5.54 -8.46 -15.19
N LYS A 182 4.63 -8.47 -16.17
CA LYS A 182 3.31 -9.06 -15.98
C LYS A 182 3.42 -10.57 -15.80
N ASP A 183 4.24 -11.23 -16.62
CA ASP A 183 4.51 -12.66 -16.51
C ASP A 183 5.23 -12.97 -15.19
N PHE A 184 6.21 -12.15 -14.80
CA PHE A 184 6.93 -12.30 -13.54
C PHE A 184 6.01 -12.20 -12.32
N LEU A 185 5.18 -11.16 -12.25
CA LEU A 185 4.23 -10.96 -11.14
C LEU A 185 3.19 -12.08 -11.07
N MET A 186 2.77 -12.63 -12.21
CA MET A 186 1.88 -13.80 -12.25
C MET A 186 2.56 -15.05 -11.68
N LYS A 187 3.81 -15.33 -12.07
CA LYS A 187 4.58 -16.47 -11.52
C LYS A 187 4.87 -16.34 -10.03
N MET A 188 5.12 -15.12 -9.58
CA MET A 188 5.30 -14.82 -8.17
C MET A 188 4.01 -15.06 -7.35
N LYS A 189 2.82 -14.77 -7.92
CA LYS A 189 1.51 -15.07 -7.31
C LYS A 189 1.18 -16.57 -7.25
N GLU A 190 1.65 -17.34 -8.22
CA GLU A 190 1.50 -18.80 -8.30
C GLU A 190 2.47 -19.54 -7.36
N SER A 191 3.54 -18.88 -6.90
CA SER A 191 4.52 -19.48 -6.01
C SER A 191 3.94 -19.79 -4.62
N PRO A 192 4.04 -21.05 -4.11
CA PRO A 192 3.50 -21.47 -2.82
C PRO A 192 4.07 -20.70 -1.61
N HIS A 193 5.27 -20.13 -1.75
CA HIS A 193 5.94 -19.36 -0.71
C HIS A 193 5.30 -17.97 -0.53
N PHE A 194 4.82 -17.37 -1.62
CA PHE A 194 4.19 -16.05 -1.60
C PHE A 194 2.76 -16.07 -1.06
N GLN A 195 2.04 -17.20 -1.21
CA GLN A 195 0.69 -17.35 -0.66
C GLN A 195 0.65 -17.56 0.86
N LYS A 196 1.78 -17.91 1.48
CA LYS A 196 1.88 -18.20 2.93
C LYS A 196 1.92 -16.96 3.83
N SER A 197 1.90 -15.73 3.29
CA SER A 197 1.67 -14.54 4.14
C SER A 197 0.22 -14.41 4.62
N LYS A 198 -0.68 -15.30 4.16
CA LYS A 198 -2.00 -15.50 4.76
C LYS A 198 -1.92 -16.45 5.95
N GLY A 199 -1.64 -15.90 7.13
CA GLY A 199 -1.96 -16.57 8.38
C GLY A 199 -0.83 -16.55 9.40
N LYS A 200 -0.87 -15.56 10.28
CA LYS A 200 -1.40 -15.76 11.64
C LYS A 200 -2.08 -14.49 12.09
#